data_AF-A0A7Y5RP84-F1
#
_entry.id   AF-A0A7Y5RP84-F1
#
_cell.length_a   1.000
_cell.length_b   1.000
_cell.length_c   1.000
_cell.angle_alpha   90.00
_cell.angle_beta   90.00
_cell.angle_gamma   90.00
#
_symmetry.space_group_name_H-M   'P 1'
#
loop_
_entity.id
_entity.type
_entity.pdbx_description
1 polymer ?
#
loop_
_entity_poly.entity_id
_entity_poly.type
_entity_poly.pdbx_seq_one_letter_code
_entity_poly.pdbx_strand_id
1 'polypeptide(L)'
;MKTGMFFGGAFVLVAMLTFALNVPRYQASEEPELIRTSDTDGADAPSGGLILRVPAAGPVNDTHVPTTEGAEPPAEPSEPGIEDAGEPAPPFFNEPIAGKCIFIIDVSLSMNNSDVGGGEDYDGNVVANMSRLMCVKTELINFIKQVEPGFFFDIVWLAGATNVVPNTDVWKGELTECTDEIRAEAIETVKAQTTWWGTPTWRALQRACLDYDDDLSVLVFLTDGTPFPFGAGEWGGESHVNSIHKDFPVWFAGKKANGCKLIGVHVGKNPNAGSFMQDWCSFNGASYTHK
;
A
#
# COMPACT_ATOMS: atom_id res chain seq x y z
N MET A 1 62.00 57.74 -7.24
CA MET A 1 62.42 56.35 -7.03
C MET A 1 61.31 55.57 -6.33
N LYS A 2 60.72 54.62 -7.08
CA LYS A 2 60.29 53.25 -6.69
C LYS A 2 59.34 53.05 -5.47
N THR A 3 58.08 52.70 -5.75
CA THR A 3 57.40 51.38 -5.54
C THR A 3 56.66 51.31 -4.20
N GLY A 4 55.46 50.75 -4.02
CA GLY A 4 54.55 49.97 -4.86
C GLY A 4 53.38 49.46 -3.99
N MET A 5 52.24 49.18 -4.62
CA MET A 5 50.93 48.77 -4.08
C MET A 5 50.92 47.46 -3.25
N PHE A 6 49.91 47.32 -2.38
CA PHE A 6 49.28 46.03 -2.07
C PHE A 6 47.75 46.17 -2.07
N PHE A 7 47.11 45.53 -3.06
CA PHE A 7 45.70 45.14 -3.07
C PHE A 7 45.66 43.64 -2.77
N GLY A 8 44.92 43.22 -1.74
CA GLY A 8 44.64 41.81 -1.45
C GLY A 8 43.22 41.46 -1.85
N GLY A 9 43.06 40.90 -3.05
CA GLY A 9 41.81 40.30 -3.53
C GLY A 9 41.70 38.85 -3.09
N ALA A 10 40.55 38.46 -2.54
CA ALA A 10 40.20 37.07 -2.26
C ALA A 10 39.70 36.40 -3.55
N PHE A 11 40.48 35.44 -4.06
CA PHE A 11 40.06 34.49 -5.09
C PHE A 11 39.30 33.33 -4.42
N VAL A 12 38.05 33.11 -4.82
CA VAL A 12 37.33 31.86 -4.55
C VAL A 12 37.59 30.92 -5.73
N LEU A 13 38.32 29.84 -5.47
CA LEU A 13 38.57 28.75 -6.41
C LEU A 13 37.43 27.73 -6.29
N VAL A 14 36.58 27.63 -7.32
CA VAL A 14 35.57 26.56 -7.44
C VAL A 14 36.23 25.38 -8.16
N ALA A 15 36.50 24.29 -7.43
CA ALA A 15 36.93 23.04 -8.03
C ALA A 15 35.69 22.24 -8.47
N MET A 16 35.47 22.13 -9.78
CA MET A 16 34.57 21.15 -10.37
C MET A 16 35.27 19.79 -10.40
N LEU A 17 34.73 18.81 -9.67
CA LEU A 17 35.19 17.44 -9.69
C LEU A 17 34.29 16.60 -10.61
N THR A 18 34.80 16.29 -11.80
CA THR A 18 34.17 15.40 -12.77
C THR A 18 34.42 13.95 -12.34
N PHE A 19 33.39 13.21 -11.92
CA PHE A 19 33.50 11.76 -11.74
C PHE A 19 33.24 11.05 -13.06
N ALA A 20 34.30 10.46 -13.63
CA ALA A 20 34.22 9.54 -14.75
C ALA A 20 33.63 8.20 -14.29
N LEU A 21 32.64 7.71 -15.05
CA LEU A 21 32.03 6.39 -14.95
C LEU A 21 33.10 5.30 -15.11
N ASN A 22 33.28 4.47 -14.07
CA ASN A 22 34.00 3.21 -14.16
C ASN A 22 33.07 2.10 -13.65
N VAL A 23 32.31 1.50 -14.57
CA VAL A 23 31.51 0.30 -14.32
C VAL A 23 32.42 -0.91 -14.54
N PRO A 24 32.73 -1.73 -13.52
CA PRO A 24 33.37 -3.02 -13.77
C PRO A 24 32.38 -3.94 -14.48
N ARG A 25 32.79 -4.47 -15.64
CA ARG A 25 32.10 -5.59 -16.29
C ARG A 25 32.17 -6.80 -15.35
N TYR A 26 31.02 -7.26 -14.87
CA TYR A 26 30.91 -8.52 -14.15
C TYR A 26 31.01 -9.67 -15.15
N GLN A 27 31.98 -10.56 -14.92
CA GLN A 27 32.24 -11.76 -15.68
C GLN A 27 31.27 -12.84 -15.17
N ALA A 28 30.46 -13.43 -16.06
CA ALA A 28 29.57 -14.52 -15.70
C ALA A 28 30.39 -15.73 -15.21
N SER A 29 30.14 -16.18 -13.98
CA SER A 29 30.62 -17.46 -13.47
C SER A 29 29.48 -18.48 -13.47
N GLU A 30 29.83 -19.69 -13.87
CA GLU A 30 29.00 -20.83 -14.25
C GLU A 30 27.91 -21.19 -13.22
N GLU A 31 26.70 -21.45 -13.74
CA GLU A 31 25.55 -21.99 -13.00
C GLU A 31 25.78 -23.46 -12.62
N PRO A 32 25.39 -23.91 -11.42
CA PRO A 32 25.12 -25.33 -11.22
C PRO A 32 23.72 -25.67 -11.75
N GLU A 33 23.69 -26.59 -12.72
CA GLU A 33 22.49 -27.24 -13.26
C GLU A 33 21.61 -27.79 -12.13
N LEU A 34 20.36 -27.32 -12.05
CA LEU A 34 19.31 -28.07 -11.36
C LEU A 34 18.49 -28.83 -12.38
N ILE A 35 18.59 -30.15 -12.27
CA ILE A 35 18.00 -31.18 -13.11
C ILE A 35 16.47 -31.02 -13.18
N ARG A 36 15.96 -30.94 -14.41
CA ARG A 36 14.53 -31.07 -14.74
C ARG A 36 14.06 -32.50 -14.47
N THR A 37 12.94 -32.64 -13.77
CA THR A 37 12.08 -33.82 -13.92
C THR A 37 10.88 -33.45 -14.78
N SER A 38 10.75 -34.17 -15.87
CA SER A 38 9.78 -34.08 -16.95
C SER A 38 8.35 -34.49 -16.55
N ASP A 39 7.40 -33.75 -17.11
CA ASP A 39 6.08 -34.13 -17.63
C ASP A 39 5.12 -35.02 -16.81
N THR A 40 3.96 -34.43 -16.48
CA THR A 40 2.66 -35.01 -16.84
C THR A 40 1.66 -33.90 -17.16
N ASP A 41 0.93 -34.13 -18.25
CA ASP A 41 -0.05 -33.29 -18.93
C ASP A 41 -1.25 -32.81 -18.10
N GLY A 42 -1.74 -31.62 -18.46
CA GLY A 42 -3.14 -31.40 -18.80
C GLY A 42 -4.15 -31.16 -17.68
N ALA A 43 -4.60 -29.91 -17.51
CA ALA A 43 -6.02 -29.58 -17.50
C ALA A 43 -6.22 -28.05 -17.52
N ASP A 44 -6.89 -27.61 -18.59
CA ASP A 44 -7.64 -26.38 -18.72
C ASP A 44 -8.50 -26.12 -17.46
N ALA A 45 -8.39 -24.95 -16.84
CA ALA A 45 -9.31 -24.51 -15.79
C ALA A 45 -9.78 -23.08 -16.10
N PRO A 46 -11.07 -22.88 -16.44
CA PRO A 46 -11.59 -21.57 -16.79
C PRO A 46 -11.73 -20.70 -15.53
N SER A 47 -11.14 -19.50 -15.59
CA SER A 47 -11.42 -18.40 -14.66
C SER A 47 -12.80 -17.83 -14.94
N GLY A 48 -13.80 -18.23 -14.14
CA GLY A 48 -15.16 -17.69 -14.24
C GLY A 48 -16.04 -18.17 -13.10
N GLY A 49 -15.98 -17.47 -11.96
CA GLY A 49 -16.90 -17.68 -10.85
C GLY A 49 -18.32 -17.26 -11.23
N LEU A 50 -19.12 -18.23 -11.66
CA LEU A 50 -20.56 -18.09 -11.92
C LEU A 50 -21.30 -17.94 -10.58
N ILE A 51 -21.92 -16.78 -10.31
CA ILE A 51 -22.81 -16.62 -9.16
C ILE A 51 -24.14 -17.32 -9.48
N LEU A 52 -24.41 -18.44 -8.79
CA LEU A 52 -25.70 -19.13 -8.82
C LEU A 52 -26.74 -18.33 -8.02
N ARG A 53 -27.62 -17.61 -8.71
CA ARG A 53 -28.87 -17.09 -8.10
C ARG A 53 -29.89 -18.22 -8.03
N VAL A 54 -30.24 -18.63 -6.82
CA VAL A 54 -31.39 -19.51 -6.56
C VAL A 54 -32.68 -18.68 -6.72
N PRO A 55 -33.62 -19.03 -7.62
CA PRO A 55 -34.89 -18.34 -7.70
C PRO A 55 -35.82 -18.80 -6.57
N ALA A 56 -36.43 -17.84 -5.87
CA ALA A 56 -37.48 -18.07 -4.89
C ALA A 56 -38.73 -18.65 -5.58
N ALA A 57 -39.26 -19.75 -5.04
CA ALA A 57 -40.52 -20.32 -5.46
C ALA A 57 -41.69 -19.69 -4.68
N GLY A 58 -42.71 -19.22 -5.39
CA GLY A 58 -44.10 -19.20 -4.92
C GLY A 58 -44.97 -19.95 -5.93
N PRO A 59 -46.31 -20.03 -5.79
CA PRO A 59 -47.19 -19.70 -4.66
C PRO A 59 -48.02 -20.92 -4.20
N VAL A 60 -48.76 -20.83 -3.09
CA VAL A 60 -49.87 -21.76 -2.79
C VAL A 60 -51.11 -20.95 -2.41
N ASN A 61 -52.24 -21.35 -3.00
CA ASN A 61 -53.52 -20.64 -3.06
C ASN A 61 -54.48 -21.06 -1.93
N ASP A 62 -55.41 -20.14 -1.63
CA ASP A 62 -56.75 -20.26 -1.02
C ASP A 62 -56.92 -20.86 0.39
N THR A 63 -57.55 -20.09 1.31
CA THR A 63 -58.93 -20.32 1.80
C THR A 63 -59.43 -19.09 2.57
N HIS A 64 -60.69 -18.71 2.33
CA HIS A 64 -61.45 -17.61 2.95
C HIS A 64 -61.93 -17.90 4.40
N VAL A 65 -62.42 -16.82 5.07
CA VAL A 65 -63.46 -16.62 6.14
C VAL A 65 -62.96 -16.17 7.55
N PRO A 66 -63.79 -15.50 8.42
CA PRO A 66 -64.34 -14.13 8.43
C PRO A 66 -63.79 -13.21 9.57
N THR A 67 -64.25 -11.95 9.55
CA THR A 67 -64.04 -10.82 10.48
C THR A 67 -64.23 -11.07 11.98
N THR A 68 -63.38 -10.44 12.80
CA THR A 68 -63.70 -9.93 14.15
C THR A 68 -62.93 -8.62 14.43
N GLU A 69 -63.67 -7.56 14.79
CA GLU A 69 -63.15 -6.34 15.42
C GLU A 69 -62.46 -6.68 16.76
N GLY A 70 -61.32 -6.04 17.06
CA GLY A 70 -60.75 -6.09 18.41
C GLY A 70 -59.28 -5.66 18.52
N ALA A 71 -59.08 -4.50 19.15
CA ALA A 71 -57.86 -3.96 19.79
C ALA A 71 -56.71 -3.46 18.89
N GLU A 72 -56.40 -2.17 19.03
CA GLU A 72 -55.09 -1.61 18.61
C GLU A 72 -53.96 -2.40 19.29
N PRO A 73 -52.93 -2.84 18.54
CA PRO A 73 -51.76 -3.45 19.16
C PRO A 73 -51.02 -2.38 19.99
N PRO A 74 -50.49 -2.75 21.18
CA PRO A 74 -49.71 -1.83 22.00
C PRO A 74 -48.49 -1.34 21.20
N ALA A 75 -48.21 -0.03 21.27
CA ALA A 75 -47.08 0.58 20.60
C ALA A 75 -45.80 -0.24 20.83
N GLU A 76 -45.20 -0.71 19.73
CA GLU A 76 -43.92 -1.40 19.78
C GLU A 76 -42.88 -0.47 20.41
N PRO A 77 -42.03 -0.96 21.34
CA PRO A 77 -40.89 -0.19 21.79
C PRO A 77 -40.00 0.05 20.58
N SER A 78 -39.81 1.32 20.23
CA SER A 78 -38.86 1.76 19.21
C SER A 78 -37.54 1.03 19.41
N GLU A 79 -37.15 0.21 18.41
CA GLU A 79 -35.85 -0.45 18.39
C GLU A 79 -34.75 0.60 18.60
N PRO A 80 -33.67 0.27 19.34
CA PRO A 80 -32.50 1.14 19.40
C PRO A 80 -32.05 1.37 17.96
N GLY A 81 -31.98 2.64 17.56
CA GLY A 81 -31.59 3.04 16.22
C GLY A 81 -30.33 2.29 15.82
N ILE A 82 -30.46 1.45 14.80
CA ILE A 82 -29.31 0.86 14.12
C ILE A 82 -28.56 2.08 13.58
N GLU A 83 -27.43 2.42 14.21
CA GLU A 83 -26.46 3.32 13.60
C GLU A 83 -26.19 2.77 12.21
N ASP A 84 -26.55 3.56 11.21
CA ASP A 84 -26.41 3.22 9.80
C ASP A 84 -24.93 2.91 9.56
N ALA A 85 -24.59 1.62 9.55
CA ALA A 85 -23.26 1.17 9.20
C ALA A 85 -23.14 1.47 7.70
N GLY A 86 -22.60 2.66 7.39
CA GLY A 86 -22.46 3.17 6.03
C GLY A 86 -21.90 2.13 5.07
N GLU A 87 -22.18 2.31 3.78
CA GLU A 87 -21.77 1.37 2.76
C GLU A 87 -20.28 1.00 2.89
N PRO A 88 -19.93 -0.28 2.78
CA PRO A 88 -18.55 -0.71 2.94
C PRO A 88 -17.70 -0.02 1.85
N ALA A 89 -16.59 0.59 2.27
CA ALA A 89 -15.68 1.23 1.35
C ALA A 89 -15.23 0.25 0.24
N PRO A 90 -14.97 0.77 -0.98
CA PRO A 90 -14.54 -0.03 -2.11
C PRO A 90 -13.31 -0.88 -1.74
N PRO A 91 -13.15 -2.08 -2.31
CA PRO A 91 -11.96 -2.84 -2.04
C PRO A 91 -10.72 -2.15 -2.64
N PHE A 92 -9.59 -2.22 -1.94
CA PHE A 92 -8.28 -1.85 -2.48
C PHE A 92 -7.57 -3.14 -2.88
N PHE A 93 -7.28 -3.33 -4.17
CA PHE A 93 -6.72 -4.60 -4.68
C PHE A 93 -7.54 -5.87 -4.35
N ASN A 94 -8.87 -5.74 -4.21
CA ASN A 94 -9.82 -6.78 -3.77
C ASN A 94 -9.87 -7.03 -2.25
N GLU A 95 -9.15 -6.25 -1.45
CA GLU A 95 -9.20 -6.36 0.01
C GLU A 95 -10.21 -5.35 0.57
N PRO A 96 -11.18 -5.78 1.41
CA PRO A 96 -12.14 -4.87 2.02
C PRO A 96 -11.46 -3.99 3.06
N ILE A 97 -11.57 -2.67 2.89
CA ILE A 97 -11.07 -1.68 3.85
C ILE A 97 -12.27 -1.01 4.51
N ALA A 98 -12.27 -0.90 5.83
CA ALA A 98 -13.31 -0.20 6.58
C ALA A 98 -12.73 0.46 7.82
N GLY A 99 -13.28 1.62 8.20
CA GLY A 99 -12.82 2.40 9.35
C GLY A 99 -11.57 3.24 9.07
N LYS A 100 -10.83 3.57 10.13
CA LYS A 100 -9.62 4.40 10.07
C LYS A 100 -8.48 3.63 9.38
N CYS A 101 -7.88 4.17 8.34
CA CYS A 101 -6.91 3.46 7.50
C CYS A 101 -5.61 4.22 7.27
N ILE A 102 -4.46 3.53 7.33
CA ILE A 102 -3.18 4.07 6.86
C ILE A 102 -2.70 3.27 5.65
N PHE A 103 -2.40 3.99 4.58
CA PHE A 103 -1.75 3.43 3.40
C PHE A 103 -0.26 3.68 3.47
N ILE A 104 0.54 2.62 3.52
CA ILE A 104 1.99 2.69 3.39
C ILE A 104 2.34 2.25 1.97
N ILE A 105 2.72 3.20 1.13
CA ILE A 105 2.87 2.99 -0.32
C ILE A 105 4.32 3.13 -0.74
N ASP A 106 4.84 2.08 -1.37
CA ASP A 106 6.14 2.11 -1.98
C ASP A 106 6.19 3.03 -3.20
N VAL A 107 7.15 3.96 -3.21
CA VAL A 107 7.46 4.82 -4.35
C VAL A 107 8.92 4.70 -4.74
N SER A 108 9.59 3.60 -4.40
CA SER A 108 10.97 3.35 -4.77
C SER A 108 11.17 3.28 -6.30
N LEU A 109 12.41 3.45 -6.78
CA LEU A 109 12.72 3.48 -8.22
C LEU A 109 12.27 2.22 -8.96
N SER A 110 12.23 1.05 -8.30
CA SER A 110 11.73 -0.19 -8.90
C SER A 110 10.27 -0.10 -9.30
N MET A 111 9.49 0.79 -8.67
CA MET A 111 8.08 1.01 -9.00
C MET A 111 7.88 1.59 -10.42
N ASN A 112 8.94 2.07 -11.09
CA ASN A 112 8.87 2.46 -12.51
C ASN A 112 8.89 1.27 -13.48
N ASN A 113 9.18 0.06 -13.01
CA ASN A 113 9.17 -1.12 -13.87
C ASN A 113 7.75 -1.40 -14.39
N SER A 114 7.64 -1.85 -15.65
CA SER A 114 6.38 -2.10 -16.34
C SER A 114 6.11 -3.60 -16.54
N ASP A 115 6.02 -4.37 -15.46
CA ASP A 115 5.82 -5.82 -15.49
C ASP A 115 4.48 -6.31 -14.91
N VAL A 116 3.58 -5.38 -14.59
CA VAL A 116 2.20 -5.63 -14.11
C VAL A 116 1.18 -5.79 -15.25
N GLY A 117 1.60 -5.62 -16.50
CA GLY A 117 0.74 -5.74 -17.68
C GLY A 117 0.12 -4.42 -18.13
N GLY A 118 -0.96 -4.52 -18.91
CA GLY A 118 -1.71 -3.38 -19.42
C GLY A 118 -3.07 -3.23 -18.73
N GLY A 119 -3.64 -2.04 -18.79
CA GLY A 119 -4.92 -1.71 -18.16
C GLY A 119 -5.35 -0.27 -18.45
N GLU A 120 -6.38 0.18 -17.74
CA GLU A 120 -6.84 1.57 -17.78
C GLU A 120 -6.16 2.36 -16.65
N ASP A 121 -5.57 3.52 -16.96
CA ASP A 121 -4.99 4.41 -15.93
C ASP A 121 -6.07 5.23 -15.18
N TYR A 122 -5.67 6.02 -14.18
CA TYR A 122 -6.60 6.83 -13.38
C TYR A 122 -7.35 7.93 -14.17
N ASP A 123 -6.91 8.23 -15.39
CA ASP A 123 -7.53 9.20 -16.31
C ASP A 123 -8.41 8.51 -17.37
N GLY A 124 -8.53 7.17 -17.35
CA GLY A 124 -9.35 6.41 -18.28
C GLY A 124 -8.64 6.00 -19.57
N ASN A 125 -7.32 6.15 -19.65
CA ASN A 125 -6.56 5.80 -20.86
C ASN A 125 -6.10 4.35 -20.82
N VAL A 126 -6.19 3.66 -21.95
CA VAL A 126 -5.63 2.33 -22.10
C VAL A 126 -4.11 2.41 -22.22
N VAL A 127 -3.41 1.80 -21.27
CA VAL A 127 -1.94 1.72 -21.19
C VAL A 127 -1.51 0.27 -21.37
N ALA A 128 -0.72 -0.01 -22.41
CA ALA A 128 -0.29 -1.38 -22.72
C ALA A 128 0.77 -1.94 -21.75
N ASN A 129 1.65 -1.07 -21.23
CA ASN A 129 2.75 -1.44 -20.34
C ASN A 129 2.76 -0.50 -19.13
N MET A 130 1.80 -0.69 -18.23
CA MET A 130 1.64 0.16 -17.05
C MET A 130 2.81 -0.06 -16.09
N SER A 131 3.37 1.01 -15.55
CA SER A 131 4.35 0.88 -14.45
C SER A 131 3.64 0.43 -13.17
N ARG A 132 4.38 -0.21 -12.26
CA ARG A 132 3.85 -0.60 -10.94
C ARG A 132 3.28 0.61 -10.20
N LEU A 133 4.00 1.74 -10.21
CA LEU A 133 3.53 2.98 -9.58
C LEU A 133 2.22 3.49 -10.21
N MET A 134 2.10 3.42 -11.54
CA MET A 134 0.86 3.82 -12.23
C MET A 134 -0.31 2.92 -11.82
N CYS A 135 -0.11 1.60 -11.75
CA CYS A 135 -1.12 0.65 -11.27
C CYS A 135 -1.57 0.98 -9.84
N VAL A 136 -0.63 1.23 -8.94
CA VAL A 136 -0.94 1.61 -7.55
C VAL A 136 -1.69 2.93 -7.46
N LYS A 137 -1.27 3.94 -8.22
CA LYS A 137 -1.98 5.23 -8.28
C LYS A 137 -3.40 5.06 -8.77
N THR A 138 -3.62 4.26 -9.81
CA THR A 138 -4.96 3.97 -10.34
C THR A 138 -5.86 3.35 -9.27
N GLU A 139 -5.38 2.31 -8.60
CA GLU A 139 -6.15 1.64 -7.55
C GLU A 139 -6.43 2.56 -6.35
N LEU A 140 -5.44 3.34 -5.92
CA LEU A 140 -5.59 4.24 -4.78
C LEU A 140 -6.53 5.41 -5.11
N ILE A 141 -6.44 5.98 -6.31
CA ILE A 141 -7.36 7.04 -6.77
C ILE A 141 -8.78 6.49 -6.90
N ASN A 142 -8.94 5.28 -7.45
CA ASN A 142 -10.26 4.65 -7.57
C ASN A 142 -10.87 4.37 -6.20
N PHE A 143 -10.07 3.92 -5.23
CA PHE A 143 -10.48 3.77 -3.84
C PHE A 143 -10.94 5.12 -3.26
N ILE A 144 -10.11 6.16 -3.33
CA ILE A 144 -10.41 7.50 -2.77
C ILE A 144 -11.66 8.13 -3.42
N LYS A 145 -11.89 7.91 -4.72
CA LYS A 145 -13.08 8.42 -5.42
C LYS A 145 -14.39 7.84 -4.88
N GLN A 146 -14.34 6.65 -4.28
CA GLN A 146 -15.50 5.84 -3.93
C GLN A 146 -15.71 5.70 -2.40
N VAL A 147 -14.77 6.16 -1.56
CA VAL A 147 -14.98 6.16 -0.11
C VAL A 147 -16.03 7.21 0.28
N GLU A 148 -16.93 6.80 1.16
CA GLU A 148 -17.96 7.67 1.73
C GLU A 148 -17.37 8.73 2.69
N PRO A 149 -18.03 9.88 2.84
CA PRO A 149 -17.73 10.82 3.91
C PRO A 149 -17.74 10.13 5.29
N GLY A 150 -16.84 10.51 6.19
CA GLY A 150 -16.61 9.83 7.47
C GLY A 150 -15.54 8.73 7.42
N PHE A 151 -15.00 8.38 6.24
CA PHE A 151 -13.80 7.54 6.14
C PHE A 151 -12.54 8.36 6.47
N PHE A 152 -11.72 7.89 7.40
CA PHE A 152 -10.49 8.59 7.83
C PHE A 152 -9.26 7.88 7.30
N PHE A 153 -8.35 8.61 6.66
CA PHE A 153 -7.10 8.02 6.21
C PHE A 153 -5.92 9.01 6.15
N ASP A 154 -4.74 8.44 6.00
CA ASP A 154 -3.51 9.15 5.61
C ASP A 154 -2.64 8.22 4.75
N ILE A 155 -1.64 8.80 4.09
CA ILE A 155 -0.73 8.08 3.19
C ILE A 155 0.73 8.35 3.60
N VAL A 156 1.46 7.27 3.88
CA VAL A 156 2.90 7.25 4.12
C VAL A 156 3.58 6.73 2.86
N TRP A 157 4.38 7.57 2.22
CA TRP A 157 5.17 7.22 1.06
C TRP A 157 6.57 6.74 1.47
N LEU A 158 7.01 5.60 0.94
CA LEU A 158 8.40 5.16 1.08
C LEU A 158 9.29 5.98 0.14
N ALA A 159 9.60 7.20 0.54
CA ALA A 159 10.50 8.11 -0.16
C ALA A 159 11.73 8.40 0.73
N GLY A 160 12.74 7.52 0.69
CA GLY A 160 14.01 7.65 1.46
C GLY A 160 15.33 7.46 0.69
N ALA A 161 16.09 8.52 0.44
CA ALA A 161 17.43 8.50 -0.11
C ALA A 161 18.36 8.28 1.06
N THR A 162 19.30 7.33 0.90
CA THR A 162 20.43 6.99 1.80
C THR A 162 20.77 7.98 2.93
N ASN A 163 20.83 9.28 2.62
CA ASN A 163 21.43 10.32 3.45
C ASN A 163 20.48 11.44 3.89
N VAL A 164 19.15 11.33 3.71
CA VAL A 164 18.20 12.40 4.07
C VAL A 164 17.17 11.92 5.08
N VAL A 165 17.16 12.49 6.28
CA VAL A 165 16.13 12.21 7.30
C VAL A 165 15.10 13.36 7.29
N PRO A 166 13.79 13.08 7.22
CA PRO A 166 13.14 11.77 7.24
C PRO A 166 13.21 11.03 5.89
N ASN A 167 13.42 9.71 5.96
CA ASN A 167 13.43 8.79 4.81
C ASN A 167 12.00 8.34 4.42
N THR A 168 10.99 9.13 4.72
CA THR A 168 9.58 8.85 4.46
C THR A 168 8.90 10.17 4.20
N ASP A 169 8.03 10.23 3.21
CA ASP A 169 7.15 11.37 2.99
C ASP A 169 5.74 11.02 3.46
N VAL A 170 4.98 11.99 3.95
CA VAL A 170 3.63 11.77 4.49
C VAL A 170 2.72 12.87 3.98
N TRP A 171 1.52 12.51 3.56
CA TRP A 171 0.58 13.49 3.01
C TRP A 171 0.06 14.48 4.07
N LYS A 172 -0.63 14.00 5.11
CA LYS A 172 -1.16 14.87 6.18
C LYS A 172 -0.37 14.76 7.48
N GLY A 173 0.12 13.57 7.82
CA GLY A 173 0.76 13.30 9.11
C GLY A 173 -0.24 13.00 10.22
N GLU A 174 -1.52 12.92 9.88
CA GLU A 174 -2.63 12.61 10.78
C GLU A 174 -3.79 12.02 9.98
N LEU A 175 -4.62 11.21 10.65
CA LEU A 175 -5.82 10.64 10.05
C LEU A 175 -6.82 11.76 9.72
N THR A 176 -7.11 11.93 8.44
CA THR A 176 -7.99 13.00 7.95
C THR A 176 -9.28 12.41 7.39
N GLU A 177 -10.41 13.02 7.74
CA GLU A 177 -11.71 12.65 7.19
C GLU A 177 -11.77 12.94 5.69
N CYS A 178 -12.28 12.00 4.90
CA CYS A 178 -12.44 12.12 3.45
C CYS A 178 -13.67 12.98 3.09
N THR A 179 -13.60 14.29 3.35
CA THR A 179 -14.54 15.26 2.78
C THR A 179 -14.30 15.42 1.27
N ASP A 180 -15.22 16.07 0.55
CA ASP A 180 -15.05 16.29 -0.90
C ASP A 180 -13.78 17.10 -1.23
N GLU A 181 -13.44 18.11 -0.42
CA GLU A 181 -12.21 18.90 -0.58
C GLU A 181 -10.96 18.06 -0.32
N ILE A 182 -10.97 17.28 0.77
CA ILE A 182 -9.87 16.39 1.14
C ILE A 182 -9.70 15.28 0.10
N ARG A 183 -10.79 14.76 -0.45
CA ARG A 183 -10.78 13.77 -1.54
C ARG A 183 -10.09 14.33 -2.78
N ALA A 184 -10.44 15.55 -3.20
CA ALA A 184 -9.80 16.19 -4.35
C ALA A 184 -8.29 16.42 -4.11
N GLU A 185 -7.92 16.89 -2.91
CA GLU A 185 -6.52 17.10 -2.52
C GLU A 185 -5.72 15.78 -2.50
N ALA A 186 -6.30 14.73 -1.95
CA ALA A 186 -5.68 13.40 -1.89
C ALA A 186 -5.40 12.88 -3.30
N ILE A 187 -6.37 12.97 -4.20
CA ILE A 187 -6.23 12.53 -5.59
C ILE A 187 -5.08 13.27 -6.29
N GLU A 188 -5.01 14.60 -6.16
CA GLU A 188 -3.93 15.37 -6.77
C GLU A 188 -2.57 15.04 -6.15
N THR A 189 -2.52 14.78 -4.85
CA THR A 189 -1.30 14.31 -4.18
C THR A 189 -0.84 12.97 -4.74
N VAL A 190 -1.74 11.99 -4.87
CA VAL A 190 -1.43 10.66 -5.43
C VAL A 190 -0.96 10.79 -6.89
N LYS A 191 -1.61 11.64 -7.70
CA LYS A 191 -1.18 11.91 -9.08
C LYS A 191 0.22 12.50 -9.14
N ALA A 192 0.54 13.44 -8.24
CA ALA A 192 1.83 14.13 -8.21
C ALA A 192 3.01 13.26 -7.76
N GLN A 193 2.75 12.12 -7.10
CA GLN A 193 3.82 11.26 -6.61
C GLN A 193 4.75 10.78 -7.74
N THR A 194 6.04 10.75 -7.47
CA THR A 194 7.04 10.24 -8.42
C THR A 194 7.92 9.23 -7.71
N THR A 195 8.58 8.38 -8.48
CA THR A 195 9.50 7.44 -7.86
C THR A 195 10.68 8.15 -7.23
N TRP A 196 11.11 7.63 -6.10
CA TRP A 196 12.26 8.09 -5.37
C TRP A 196 13.23 6.95 -5.08
N TRP A 197 14.42 7.29 -4.60
CA TRP A 197 15.44 6.28 -4.34
C TRP A 197 15.15 5.54 -3.03
N GLY A 198 15.47 4.24 -2.96
CA GLY A 198 15.42 3.41 -1.75
C GLY A 198 14.03 2.89 -1.34
N THR A 199 14.02 1.85 -0.51
CA THR A 199 12.81 1.21 0.05
C THR A 199 12.93 1.11 1.59
N PRO A 200 12.79 2.22 2.32
CA PRO A 200 13.03 2.32 3.78
C PRO A 200 11.88 1.73 4.62
N THR A 201 11.52 0.46 4.37
CA THR A 201 10.36 -0.23 4.95
C THR A 201 10.31 -0.17 6.47
N TRP A 202 11.42 -0.39 7.17
CA TRP A 202 11.47 -0.38 8.64
C TRP A 202 10.99 0.96 9.21
N ARG A 203 11.39 2.08 8.60
CA ARG A 203 11.01 3.44 9.05
C ARG A 203 9.55 3.74 8.76
N ALA A 204 9.07 3.36 7.58
CA ALA A 204 7.67 3.57 7.22
C ALA A 204 6.72 2.76 8.11
N LEU A 205 7.04 1.49 8.37
CA LEU A 205 6.29 0.65 9.29
C LEU A 205 6.34 1.16 10.74
N GLN A 206 7.52 1.58 11.21
CA GLN A 206 7.68 2.18 12.53
C GLN A 206 6.78 3.40 12.69
N ARG A 207 6.83 4.30 11.71
CA ARG A 207 6.04 5.52 11.70
C ARG A 207 4.54 5.23 11.74
N ALA A 208 4.05 4.36 10.86
CA ALA A 208 2.64 3.98 10.84
C ALA A 208 2.16 3.37 12.17
N CYS A 209 3.05 2.67 12.88
CA CYS A 209 2.71 2.08 14.18
C CYS A 209 2.81 3.05 15.35
N LEU A 210 3.77 3.99 15.34
CA LEU A 210 4.09 4.83 16.50
C LEU A 210 3.53 6.25 16.43
N ASP A 211 3.34 6.81 15.23
CA ASP A 211 2.90 8.20 15.06
C ASP A 211 1.37 8.33 15.02
N TYR A 212 0.66 7.24 14.75
CA TYR A 212 -0.81 7.22 14.66
C TYR A 212 -1.43 6.57 15.89
N ASP A 213 -2.67 6.95 16.19
CA ASP A 213 -3.43 6.45 17.33
C ASP A 213 -3.74 4.95 17.24
N ASP A 214 -4.01 4.34 18.39
CA ASP A 214 -4.28 2.90 18.50
C ASP A 214 -5.69 2.48 18.05
N ASP A 215 -6.55 3.43 17.68
CA ASP A 215 -7.89 3.16 17.14
C ASP A 215 -7.92 2.95 15.61
N LEU A 216 -6.74 2.75 15.02
CA LEU A 216 -6.59 2.40 13.61
C LEU A 216 -7.31 1.07 13.29
N SER A 217 -8.17 1.08 12.28
CA SER A 217 -8.93 -0.10 11.86
C SER A 217 -8.15 -0.96 10.86
N VAL A 218 -7.38 -0.34 9.98
CA VAL A 218 -6.62 -1.02 8.91
C VAL A 218 -5.26 -0.36 8.68
N LEU A 219 -4.22 -1.16 8.54
CA LEU A 219 -2.92 -0.74 8.01
C LEU A 219 -2.62 -1.55 6.74
N VAL A 220 -2.52 -0.84 5.63
CA VAL A 220 -2.16 -1.39 4.32
C VAL A 220 -0.69 -1.13 4.05
N PHE A 221 0.08 -2.16 3.74
CA PHE A 221 1.47 -2.03 3.32
C PHE A 221 1.65 -2.58 1.91
N LEU A 222 2.06 -1.71 0.98
CA LEU A 222 2.26 -2.04 -0.42
C LEU A 222 3.72 -1.84 -0.82
N THR A 223 4.35 -2.83 -1.47
CA THR A 223 5.72 -2.73 -2.00
C THR A 223 6.00 -3.66 -3.17
N ASP A 224 6.97 -3.30 -4.01
CA ASP A 224 7.56 -4.16 -5.04
C ASP A 224 9.01 -4.59 -4.73
N GLY A 225 9.52 -4.10 -3.61
CA GLY A 225 10.91 -4.17 -3.21
C GLY A 225 11.08 -4.91 -1.89
N THR A 226 12.24 -5.55 -1.73
CA THR A 226 12.68 -5.99 -0.40
C THR A 226 13.07 -4.76 0.42
N PRO A 227 12.90 -4.79 1.75
CA PRO A 227 13.40 -3.76 2.64
C PRO A 227 14.85 -3.41 2.32
N PHE A 228 15.08 -2.16 1.92
CA PHE A 228 16.41 -1.67 1.59
C PHE A 228 17.18 -1.41 2.89
N PRO A 229 18.47 -1.76 2.98
CA PRO A 229 19.21 -1.66 4.24
C PRO A 229 19.57 -0.21 4.61
N PHE A 230 18.71 0.51 5.33
CA PHE A 230 19.10 1.77 6.00
C PHE A 230 18.52 1.96 7.43
N GLY A 231 19.44 2.05 8.41
CA GLY A 231 19.30 2.61 9.78
C GLY A 231 19.25 1.57 10.92
N ALA A 232 20.13 1.55 11.94
CA ALA A 232 20.94 2.61 12.56
C ALA A 232 22.44 2.25 12.68
N GLY A 233 23.29 2.99 11.95
CA GLY A 233 24.74 2.92 12.06
C GLY A 233 25.39 2.01 11.02
N GLU A 234 26.00 2.63 10.00
CA GLU A 234 26.96 2.03 9.07
C GLU A 234 26.40 1.03 8.04
N TRP A 235 27.05 1.06 6.87
CA TRP A 235 26.77 0.24 5.68
C TRP A 235 27.13 -1.24 5.90
N GLY A 236 26.49 -1.87 6.89
CA GLY A 236 26.68 -3.29 7.17
C GLY A 236 26.18 -3.67 8.56
N GLY A 237 25.07 -4.41 8.64
CA GLY A 237 24.64 -5.05 9.88
C GLY A 237 23.20 -5.54 9.82
N GLU A 238 23.04 -6.87 9.78
CA GLU A 238 21.80 -7.67 9.83
C GLU A 238 20.71 -7.34 8.78
N SER A 239 20.13 -8.38 8.17
CA SER A 239 19.07 -8.17 7.17
C SER A 239 17.91 -7.41 7.82
N HIS A 240 17.55 -6.24 7.28
CA HIS A 240 16.47 -5.41 7.83
C HIS A 240 15.13 -6.16 7.91
N VAL A 241 14.98 -7.23 7.13
CA VAL A 241 13.91 -8.20 7.28
C VAL A 241 13.85 -8.77 8.71
N ASN A 242 14.98 -9.18 9.28
CA ASN A 242 15.05 -9.69 10.66
C ASN A 242 14.69 -8.59 11.67
N SER A 243 15.18 -7.37 11.47
CA SER A 243 14.82 -6.23 12.34
C SER A 243 13.34 -5.89 12.25
N ILE A 244 12.75 -5.92 11.04
CA ILE A 244 11.30 -5.72 10.85
C ILE A 244 10.52 -6.85 11.54
N HIS A 245 10.90 -8.12 11.35
CA HIS A 245 10.24 -9.26 11.99
C HIS A 245 10.33 -9.21 13.52
N LYS A 246 11.42 -8.67 14.06
CA LYS A 246 11.60 -8.49 15.50
C LYS A 246 10.82 -7.30 16.05
N ASP A 247 10.91 -6.14 15.41
CA ASP A 247 10.46 -4.88 15.99
C ASP A 247 9.00 -4.56 15.66
N PHE A 248 8.53 -4.87 14.44
CA PHE A 248 7.17 -4.55 14.00
C PHE A 248 6.08 -5.14 14.92
N PRO A 249 6.14 -6.42 15.36
CA PRO A 249 5.14 -6.96 16.27
C PRO A 249 5.04 -6.20 17.59
N VAL A 250 6.15 -5.59 18.05
CA VAL A 250 6.18 -4.80 19.29
C VAL A 250 5.47 -3.47 19.08
N TRP A 251 5.76 -2.76 17.99
CA TRP A 251 5.09 -1.48 17.69
C TRP A 251 3.62 -1.66 17.35
N PHE A 252 3.26 -2.75 16.66
CA PHE A 252 1.90 -3.01 16.23
C PHE A 252 1.02 -3.63 17.32
N ALA A 253 1.59 -4.04 18.47
CA ALA A 253 0.87 -4.77 19.51
C ALA A 253 -0.40 -4.05 20.01
N GLY A 254 -0.34 -2.73 20.23
CA GLY A 254 -1.49 -1.94 20.69
C GLY A 254 -2.62 -1.94 19.66
N LYS A 255 -2.30 -1.61 18.41
CA LYS A 255 -3.25 -1.62 17.28
C LYS A 255 -3.85 -3.01 17.07
N LYS A 256 -3.04 -4.06 17.13
CA LYS A 256 -3.50 -5.45 17.03
C LYS A 256 -4.49 -5.80 18.14
N ALA A 257 -4.21 -5.40 19.38
CA ALA A 257 -5.10 -5.63 20.51
C ALA A 257 -6.46 -4.93 20.35
N ASN A 258 -6.49 -3.79 19.64
CA ASN A 258 -7.70 -3.04 19.31
C ASN A 258 -8.41 -3.52 18.02
N GLY A 259 -7.95 -4.64 17.43
CA GLY A 259 -8.59 -5.23 16.26
C GLY A 259 -8.16 -4.64 14.92
N CYS A 260 -7.06 -3.89 14.87
CA CYS A 260 -6.50 -3.39 13.62
C CYS A 260 -6.14 -4.55 12.69
N LYS A 261 -6.63 -4.50 11.45
CA LYS A 261 -6.30 -5.46 10.39
C LYS A 261 -5.03 -5.04 9.65
N LEU A 262 -4.22 -6.03 9.29
CA LEU A 262 -3.06 -5.85 8.43
C LEU A 262 -3.34 -6.41 7.04
N ILE A 263 -2.98 -5.64 6.02
CA ILE A 263 -3.08 -6.03 4.62
C ILE A 263 -1.73 -5.80 3.96
N GLY A 264 -1.12 -6.85 3.42
CA GLY A 264 0.09 -6.76 2.62
C GLY A 264 -0.20 -6.91 1.13
N VAL A 265 0.30 -5.99 0.33
CA VAL A 265 0.18 -6.01 -1.13
C VAL A 265 1.57 -6.03 -1.75
N HIS A 266 1.88 -7.11 -2.47
CA HIS A 266 3.07 -7.19 -3.30
C HIS A 266 2.70 -6.89 -4.75
N VAL A 267 3.42 -5.96 -5.38
CA VAL A 267 3.22 -5.58 -6.78
C VAL A 267 4.45 -5.93 -7.62
N GLY A 268 4.24 -6.55 -8.78
CA GLY A 268 5.29 -6.92 -9.74
C GLY A 268 5.87 -8.31 -9.49
N LYS A 269 6.99 -8.60 -10.17
CA LYS A 269 7.56 -9.96 -10.25
C LYS A 269 8.80 -10.20 -9.41
N ASN A 270 9.11 -9.35 -8.44
CA ASN A 270 10.31 -9.51 -7.61
C ASN A 270 10.10 -10.67 -6.60
N PRO A 271 10.77 -11.82 -6.76
CA PRO A 271 10.51 -12.99 -5.93
C PRO A 271 10.92 -12.77 -4.47
N ASN A 272 11.96 -11.96 -4.23
CA ASN A 272 12.44 -11.68 -2.88
C ASN A 272 11.45 -10.76 -2.14
N ALA A 273 10.88 -9.77 -2.82
CA ALA A 273 9.86 -8.89 -2.25
C ALA A 273 8.58 -9.67 -1.94
N GLY A 274 8.15 -10.54 -2.87
CA GLY A 274 7.02 -11.43 -2.66
C GLY A 274 7.21 -12.37 -1.48
N SER A 275 8.37 -13.01 -1.37
CA SER A 275 8.70 -13.91 -0.24
C SER A 275 8.71 -13.15 1.09
N PHE A 276 9.36 -11.99 1.13
CA PHE A 276 9.35 -11.12 2.31
C PHE A 276 7.93 -10.74 2.74
N MET A 277 7.09 -10.28 1.81
CA MET A 277 5.73 -9.85 2.12
C MET A 277 4.88 -11.03 2.62
N GLN A 278 5.01 -12.22 1.99
CA GLN A 278 4.31 -13.42 2.45
C GLN A 278 4.71 -13.83 3.86
N ASP A 279 6.02 -13.85 4.15
CA ASP A 279 6.55 -14.18 5.48
C ASP A 279 6.09 -13.14 6.52
N TRP A 280 6.19 -11.85 6.19
CA TRP A 280 5.77 -10.76 7.06
C TRP A 280 4.27 -10.82 7.36
N CYS A 281 3.43 -11.06 6.34
CA CYS A 281 1.99 -11.23 6.52
C CYS A 281 1.66 -12.44 7.39
N SER A 282 2.29 -13.58 7.11
CA SER A 282 2.11 -14.83 7.86
C SER A 282 2.47 -14.64 9.34
N PHE A 283 3.61 -14.03 9.62
CA PHE A 283 4.11 -13.82 10.98
C PHE A 283 3.18 -12.90 11.80
N ASN A 284 2.51 -11.96 11.16
CA ASN A 284 1.68 -10.97 11.84
C ASN A 284 0.18 -11.29 11.83
N GLY A 285 -0.26 -12.29 11.06
CA GLY A 285 -1.66 -12.63 10.85
C GLY A 285 -2.38 -11.66 9.91
N ALA A 286 -1.66 -11.14 8.91
CA ALA A 286 -2.16 -10.23 7.88
C ALA A 286 -2.72 -11.00 6.66
N SER A 287 -3.56 -10.35 5.86
CA SER A 287 -3.86 -10.83 4.51
C SER A 287 -2.70 -10.52 3.54
N TYR A 288 -2.57 -11.31 2.49
CA TYR A 288 -1.56 -11.14 1.45
C TYR A 288 -2.23 -11.19 0.07
N THR A 289 -1.96 -10.18 -0.73
CA THR A 289 -2.39 -10.10 -2.13
C THR A 289 -1.18 -9.83 -3.03
N HIS A 290 -1.13 -10.53 -4.18
CA HIS A 290 -0.12 -10.34 -5.23
C HIS A 290 -0.75 -9.74 -6.49
N LYS A 291 -0.05 -8.78 -7.10
CA LYS A 291 -0.49 -8.02 -8.28
C LYS A 291 0.64 -7.85 -9.29
#